data_AF-A0A0H5QZV8-F1
#
_entry.id   AF-A0A0H5QZV8-F1
#
_cell.length_a   1.000
_cell.length_b   1.000
_cell.length_c   1.000
_cell.angle_alpha   90.00
_cell.angle_beta   90.00
_cell.angle_gamma   90.00
#
_symmetry.space_group_name_H-M   'P 1'
#
loop_
_entity.id
_entity.type
_entity.pdbx_description
1 polymer ?
#
loop_
_entity_poly.entity_id
_entity_poly.type
_entity_poly.pdbx_seq_one_letter_code
_entity_poly.pdbx_strand_id
1 'polypeptide(L)'
;YIPEVMTSILQVCDITINKPIKGHIHKAYFDFRLQAIQNLTAKQLTDSVFTVPRENLFEMIENAFELINQQNYRRQWIADAFEKCGQNPWVEGDSKFEAHLASLNENCDYQHMKEGNQTLKLF
;
A
#
# COMPACT_ATOMS: atom_id res chain seq x y z
N TYR A 1 2.36 -18.72 -6.41
CA TYR A 1 3.26 -17.81 -7.14
C TYR A 1 2.37 -16.80 -7.81
N ILE A 2 2.46 -15.52 -7.43
CA ILE A 2 1.70 -14.44 -8.08
C ILE A 2 2.56 -13.97 -9.27
N PRO A 3 2.06 -14.04 -10.51
CA PRO A 3 2.82 -13.56 -11.66
C PRO A 3 3.19 -12.09 -11.46
N GLU A 4 4.41 -11.72 -11.83
CA GLU A 4 4.80 -10.31 -11.93
C GLU A 4 3.74 -9.59 -12.78
N VAL A 5 3.39 -8.36 -12.38
CA VAL A 5 2.38 -7.53 -13.05
C VAL A 5 0.92 -7.83 -12.62
N MET A 6 0.63 -8.95 -11.94
CA MET A 6 -0.71 -9.23 -11.37
C MET A 6 -0.87 -8.87 -9.89
N THR A 7 0.18 -8.37 -9.26
CA THR A 7 0.20 -7.90 -7.87
C THR A 7 -0.93 -6.90 -7.58
N SER A 8 -1.17 -5.97 -8.50
CA SER A 8 -2.23 -4.95 -8.43
C SER A 8 -3.65 -5.50 -8.57
N ILE A 9 -3.80 -6.78 -8.88
CA ILE A 9 -5.09 -7.48 -9.03
C ILE A 9 -5.25 -8.49 -7.88
N LEU A 10 -4.19 -9.21 -7.54
CA LEU A 10 -4.22 -10.35 -6.63
C LEU A 10 -3.80 -10.02 -5.19
N GLN A 11 -3.27 -8.82 -4.94
CA GLN A 11 -2.86 -8.38 -3.60
C GLN A 11 -3.61 -7.11 -3.23
N VAL A 12 -4.86 -7.27 -2.76
CA VAL A 12 -5.72 -6.15 -2.33
C VAL A 12 -5.02 -5.22 -1.34
N CYS A 13 -4.20 -5.77 -0.45
CA CYS A 13 -3.39 -5.01 0.50
C CYS A 13 -2.45 -3.99 -0.17
N ASP A 14 -1.87 -4.33 -1.32
CA ASP A 14 -0.95 -3.44 -2.03
C ASP A 14 -1.67 -2.25 -2.67
N ILE A 15 -2.93 -2.45 -3.06
CA ILE A 15 -3.79 -1.41 -3.63
C ILE A 15 -4.30 -0.49 -2.53
N THR A 16 -4.67 -1.07 -1.38
CA THR A 16 -5.46 -0.38 -0.36
C THR A 16 -4.58 0.20 0.77
N ILE A 17 -3.59 -0.53 1.29
CA ILE A 17 -2.82 -0.14 2.49
C ILE A 17 -1.46 0.51 2.17
N ASN A 18 -0.77 0.06 1.11
CA ASN A 18 0.62 0.50 0.86
C ASN A 18 0.78 2.01 0.71
N LYS A 19 -0.14 2.67 0.00
CA LYS A 19 -0.06 4.12 -0.20
C LYS A 19 -0.31 4.88 1.12
N PRO A 20 -1.39 4.61 1.87
CA PRO A 20 -1.59 5.22 3.20
C PRO A 20 -0.42 5.03 4.16
N ILE A 21 0.09 3.80 4.32
CA ILE A 21 1.15 3.52 5.30
C ILE A 21 2.46 4.22 4.94
N LYS A 22 2.87 4.18 3.66
CA LYS A 22 4.05 4.90 3.18
C LYS A 22 3.88 6.41 3.37
N GLY A 23 2.68 6.94 3.12
CA GLY A 23 2.37 8.36 3.33
C GLY A 23 2.55 8.79 4.78
N HIS A 24 2.04 8.00 5.73
CA HIS A 24 2.19 8.27 7.16
C HIS A 24 3.63 8.17 7.65
N ILE A 25 4.36 7.11 7.26
CA ILE A 25 5.78 6.94 7.62
C ILE A 25 6.63 8.07 7.03
N HIS A 26 6.41 8.43 5.76
CA HIS A 26 7.12 9.54 5.13
C HIS A 26 6.89 10.84 5.88
N LYS A 27 5.64 11.15 6.24
CA LYS A 27 5.31 12.34 7.02
C LYS A 27 6.04 12.34 8.36
N ALA A 28 5.98 11.24 9.11
CA ALA A 28 6.63 11.13 10.41
C ALA A 28 8.16 11.28 10.31
N TYR A 29 8.77 10.72 9.27
CA TYR A 29 10.19 10.92 8.98
C TYR A 29 10.51 12.39 8.68
N PHE A 30 9.69 13.07 7.87
CA PHE A 30 9.87 14.50 7.59
C PHE A 30 9.76 15.34 8.86
N ASP A 31 8.78 15.05 9.72
CA ASP A 31 8.60 15.76 11.00
C ASP A 31 9.81 15.54 11.93
N PHE A 32 10.29 14.29 12.05
CA PHE A 32 11.52 13.97 12.79
C PHE A 32 12.73 14.73 12.22
N ARG A 33 12.89 14.74 10.90
CA ARG A 33 14.00 15.44 10.26
C ARG A 33 13.93 16.93 10.52
N LEU A 34 12.75 17.55 10.43
CA LEU A 34 12.55 18.97 10.73
C LEU A 34 12.97 19.30 12.17
N GLN A 35 12.59 18.46 13.14
CA GLN A 35 13.00 18.62 14.54
C GLN A 35 14.51 18.44 14.73
N ALA A 36 15.12 17.49 14.03
CA ALA A 36 16.57 17.22 14.12
C ALA A 36 17.41 18.39 13.56
N ILE A 37 16.88 19.14 12.58
CA ILE A 37 17.62 20.22 11.92
C ILE A 37 17.32 21.62 12.45
N GLN A 38 16.27 21.79 13.25
CA GLN A 38 15.80 23.11 13.68
C GLN A 38 16.86 23.97 14.37
N ASN A 39 17.86 23.33 14.99
CA ASN A 39 18.94 23.98 15.73
C ASN A 39 20.30 23.96 14.99
N LEU A 40 20.35 23.48 13.75
CA LEU A 40 21.57 23.39 12.97
C LEU A 40 21.73 24.61 12.06
N THR A 41 22.97 25.10 11.95
CA THR A 41 23.33 26.12 10.96
C THR A 41 23.42 25.52 9.54
N ALA A 42 23.30 26.36 8.52
CA ALA A 42 23.42 25.94 7.11
C ALA A 42 24.73 25.18 6.81
N LYS A 43 25.84 25.57 7.45
CA LYS A 43 27.14 24.90 7.32
C LYS A 43 27.12 23.49 7.93
N GLN A 44 26.46 23.32 9.07
CA GLN A 44 26.35 22.01 9.72
C GLN A 44 25.47 21.06 8.92
N LEU A 45 24.42 21.58 8.26
CA LEU A 45 23.52 20.79 7.41
C LEU A 45 24.22 20.15 6.21
N THR A 46 25.13 20.87 5.55
CA THR A 46 25.85 20.36 4.37
C THR A 46 26.70 19.13 4.64
N ASP A 47 27.23 19.01 5.87
CA ASP A 47 28.11 17.89 6.27
C ASP A 47 27.35 16.82 7.09
N SER A 48 26.03 16.96 7.25
CA SER A 48 25.22 16.08 8.10
C SER A 48 24.75 14.82 7.39
N VAL A 49 25.00 13.66 7.99
CA VAL A 49 24.33 12.40 7.66
C VAL A 49 23.20 12.18 8.68
N PHE A 50 21.96 12.12 8.22
CA PHE A 50 20.81 11.87 9.10
C PHE A 50 20.62 10.38 9.29
N THR A 51 20.95 9.91 10.48
CA THR A 51 20.61 8.57 10.95
C THR A 51 19.36 8.65 11.80
N VAL A 52 18.35 7.84 11.46
CA VAL A 52 17.17 7.67 12.29
C VAL A 52 17.48 6.58 13.31
N PRO A 53 17.40 6.86 14.63
CA PRO A 53 17.49 5.82 15.64
C PRO A 53 16.43 4.74 15.40
N ARG A 54 16.76 3.50 15.71
CA ARG A 54 15.87 2.36 15.43
C ARG A 54 14.55 2.48 16.21
N GLU A 55 14.62 3.00 17.42
CA GLU A 55 13.49 3.23 18.32
C GLU A 55 12.50 4.22 17.69
N ASN A 56 13.01 5.34 17.16
CA ASN A 56 12.20 6.32 16.43
C ASN A 56 11.57 5.71 15.18
N LEU A 57 12.30 4.86 14.45
CA LEU A 57 11.75 4.18 13.27
C LEU A 57 10.59 3.25 13.66
N PHE A 58 10.72 2.48 14.73
CA PHE A 58 9.63 1.64 15.23
C PHE A 58 8.41 2.47 15.61
N GLU A 59 8.62 3.55 16.37
CA GLU A 59 7.55 4.45 16.78
C GLU A 59 6.82 5.08 15.57
N MET A 60 7.55 5.50 14.53
CA MET A 60 6.95 6.01 13.30
C MET A 60 6.05 4.96 12.61
N ILE A 61 6.50 3.71 12.57
CA ILE A 61 5.77 2.61 11.94
C ILE A 61 4.52 2.26 12.76
N GLU A 62 4.66 2.08 14.07
CA GLU A 62 3.55 1.75 14.98
C GLU A 62 2.48 2.84 14.97
N ASN A 63 2.88 4.12 15.02
CA ASN A 63 1.95 5.23 14.92
C ASN A 63 1.23 5.28 13.56
N ALA A 64 1.92 4.94 12.46
CA ALA A 64 1.29 4.86 11.15
C ALA A 64 0.20 3.77 11.11
N PHE A 65 0.46 2.60 11.71
CA PHE A 65 -0.54 1.54 11.83
C PHE A 65 -1.73 1.96 12.70
N GLU A 66 -1.47 2.58 13.85
CA GLU A 66 -2.53 3.04 14.75
C GLU A 66 -3.44 4.07 14.07
N LEU A 67 -2.86 5.04 13.34
CA LEU A 67 -3.62 6.02 12.56
C LEU A 67 -4.48 5.35 11.48
N ILE A 68 -3.94 4.35 10.77
CA ILE A 68 -4.69 3.58 9.78
C ILE A 68 -5.84 2.83 10.44
N ASN A 69 -5.60 2.16 11.57
CA ASN A 69 -6.62 1.42 12.31
C ASN A 69 -7.75 2.34 12.74
N GLN A 70 -7.44 3.52 13.29
CA GLN A 70 -8.43 4.53 13.69
C GLN A 70 -9.25 5.05 12.51
N GLN A 71 -8.61 5.33 11.38
CA GLN A 71 -9.31 5.78 10.16
C GLN A 71 -10.19 4.67 9.58
N ASN A 72 -9.67 3.44 9.54
CA ASN A 72 -10.36 2.28 9.01
C ASN A 72 -11.52 1.82 9.91
N TYR A 73 -11.44 2.02 11.23
CA TYR A 73 -12.55 1.74 12.14
C TYR A 73 -13.83 2.49 11.76
N ARG A 74 -13.69 3.74 11.27
CA ARG A 74 -14.84 4.58 10.90
C ARG A 74 -15.39 4.30 9.51
N ARG A 75 -14.51 4.03 8.54
CA ARG A 75 -14.87 3.96 7.11
C ARG A 75 -14.81 2.56 6.51
N GLN A 76 -14.17 1.62 7.21
CA GLN A 76 -14.00 0.21 6.81
C GLN A 76 -13.48 0.01 5.38
N TRP A 77 -12.70 0.96 4.87
CA TRP A 77 -12.23 1.00 3.49
C TRP A 77 -11.33 -0.18 3.11
N ILE A 78 -10.67 -0.82 4.09
CA ILE A 78 -9.92 -2.06 3.86
C ILE A 78 -10.91 -3.18 3.50
N ALA A 79 -11.94 -3.40 4.32
CA ALA A 79 -12.94 -4.43 4.07
C ALA A 79 -13.68 -4.19 2.74
N ASP A 80 -14.04 -2.93 2.46
CA ASP A 80 -14.65 -2.55 1.19
C ASP A 80 -13.76 -2.87 -0.02
N ALA A 81 -12.43 -2.75 0.11
CA ALA A 81 -11.51 -3.10 -0.97
C ALA A 81 -11.52 -4.60 -1.25
N PHE A 82 -11.51 -5.44 -0.21
CA PHE A 82 -11.63 -6.89 -0.37
C PHE A 82 -12.96 -7.30 -1.00
N GLU A 83 -14.04 -6.63 -0.61
CA GLU A 83 -15.37 -6.85 -1.17
C GLU A 83 -15.43 -6.50 -2.67
N LYS A 84 -14.92 -5.32 -3.05
CA LYS A 84 -14.90 -4.84 -4.45
C LYS A 84 -14.00 -5.66 -5.35
N CYS A 85 -12.89 -6.14 -4.81
CA CYS A 85 -11.98 -7.01 -5.53
C CYS A 85 -12.43 -8.48 -5.53
N GLY A 86 -13.55 -8.83 -4.87
CA GLY A 86 -14.05 -10.20 -4.80
C GLY A 86 -13.15 -11.17 -4.04
N GLN A 87 -12.25 -10.66 -3.20
CA GLN A 87 -11.30 -11.47 -2.41
C GLN A 87 -11.67 -11.51 -0.93
N ASN A 88 -12.93 -11.21 -0.60
CA ASN A 88 -13.44 -11.33 0.75
C ASN A 88 -13.42 -12.82 1.17
N PRO A 89 -12.61 -13.22 2.17
CA PRO A 89 -12.44 -14.63 2.54
C PRO A 89 -13.65 -15.23 3.25
N TRP A 90 -14.65 -14.41 3.62
CA TRP A 90 -15.87 -14.84 4.30
C TRP A 90 -17.06 -15.03 3.36
N VAL A 91 -16.89 -14.77 2.06
CA VAL A 91 -17.93 -14.95 1.03
C VAL A 91 -17.56 -16.16 0.18
N GLU A 92 -18.53 -17.07 -0.02
CA GLU A 92 -18.34 -18.22 -0.91
C GLU A 92 -18.57 -17.85 -2.38
N GLY A 93 -17.73 -18.43 -3.25
CA GLY A 93 -17.85 -18.33 -4.70
C GLY A 93 -17.07 -17.16 -5.31
N ASP A 94 -16.62 -17.37 -6.55
CA ASP A 94 -15.70 -16.46 -7.24
C ASP A 94 -16.41 -15.40 -8.10
N SER A 95 -17.74 -15.34 -8.07
CA SER A 95 -18.52 -14.49 -8.98
C SER A 95 -18.16 -13.00 -8.89
N LYS A 96 -17.85 -12.51 -7.69
CA LYS A 96 -17.39 -11.12 -7.49
C LYS A 96 -15.97 -10.90 -8.01
N PHE A 97 -15.10 -11.90 -7.86
CA PHE A 97 -13.75 -11.85 -8.38
C PHE A 97 -13.75 -11.89 -9.91
N GLU A 98 -14.56 -12.75 -10.51
CA GLU A 98 -14.79 -12.81 -11.97
C GLU A 98 -15.34 -11.48 -12.50
N ALA A 99 -16.32 -10.89 -11.82
CA ALA A 99 -16.86 -9.58 -12.17
C ALA A 99 -15.80 -8.47 -12.06
N HIS A 100 -14.97 -8.50 -11.02
CA HIS A 100 -13.83 -7.58 -10.89
C HIS A 100 -12.84 -7.76 -12.05
N LEU A 101 -12.43 -8.99 -12.36
CA LEU A 101 -11.55 -9.29 -13.50
C LEU A 101 -12.16 -8.86 -14.84
N ALA A 102 -13.48 -8.95 -15.00
CA ALA A 102 -14.18 -8.46 -16.17
C ALA A 102 -14.15 -6.92 -16.26
N SER A 103 -14.35 -6.22 -15.14
CA SER A 103 -14.26 -4.74 -15.10
C SER A 103 -12.86 -4.22 -15.46
N LEU A 104 -11.80 -4.96 -15.13
CA LEU A 104 -10.44 -4.59 -15.50
C LEU A 104 -10.20 -4.66 -17.01
N ASN A 105 -10.95 -5.49 -17.75
CA ASN A 105 -10.85 -5.57 -19.20
C ASN A 105 -11.31 -4.28 -19.92
N GLU A 106 -11.93 -3.33 -19.23
CA GLU A 106 -12.26 -2.01 -19.80
C GLU A 106 -10.98 -1.18 -20.08
N ASN A 107 -9.86 -1.54 -19.46
CA ASN A 107 -8.57 -0.90 -19.66
C ASN A 107 -7.64 -1.81 -20.49
N CYS A 108 -7.09 -1.28 -21.58
CA CYS A 108 -6.24 -2.01 -22.52
C CYS A 108 -4.97 -2.59 -21.89
N ASP A 109 -4.39 -1.92 -20.89
CA ASP A 109 -3.22 -2.43 -20.18
C ASP A 109 -3.59 -3.69 -19.38
N TYR A 110 -4.72 -3.67 -18.69
CA TYR A 110 -5.21 -4.80 -17.92
C TYR A 110 -5.64 -5.98 -18.80
N GLN A 111 -6.20 -5.72 -19.99
CA GLN A 111 -6.42 -6.77 -20.98
C GLN A 111 -5.11 -7.44 -21.41
N HIS A 112 -4.10 -6.67 -21.82
CA HIS A 112 -2.81 -7.23 -22.24
C HIS A 112 -2.13 -8.02 -21.10
N MET A 113 -2.22 -7.53 -19.86
CA MET A 113 -1.71 -8.24 -18.69
C MET A 113 -2.40 -9.60 -18.47
N LYS A 114 -3.71 -9.68 -18.72
CA LYS A 114 -4.50 -10.92 -18.59
C LYS A 114 -4.21 -11.91 -19.72
N GLU A 115 -4.18 -11.46 -20.96
CA GLU A 115 -3.86 -12.29 -22.14
C GLU A 115 -2.44 -12.86 -22.07
N GLY A 116 -1.47 -12.04 -21.63
CA GLY A 116 -0.11 -12.50 -21.37
C GLY A 116 -0.05 -13.61 -20.32
N ASN A 117 -0.83 -13.52 -19.24
CA ASN A 117 -0.86 -14.54 -18.18
C ASN A 117 -1.59 -15.84 -18.59
N GLN A 118 -2.64 -15.75 -19.42
CA GLN A 118 -3.27 -16.93 -20.01
C GLN A 118 -2.31 -17.68 -20.94
N THR A 119 -1.52 -16.95 -21.71
CA THR A 119 -0.46 -17.51 -22.58
C THR A 119 0.60 -18.25 -21.75
N LEU A 120 0.86 -17.79 -20.52
CA LEU A 120 1.77 -18.41 -19.56
C LEU A 120 1.14 -19.55 -18.73
N LYS A 121 -0.15 -19.86 -18.92
CA LYS A 121 -0.93 -20.87 -18.16
C LYS A 121 -0.89 -20.67 -16.64
N LEU A 122 -0.86 -19.42 -16.20
CA LEU A 122 -0.90 -19.10 -14.77
C LEU A 122 -2.34 -19.06 -14.21
N PHE A 123 -3.32 -19.26 -15.10
CA PHE A 123 -4.74 -19.51 -14.83
C PHE A 123 -5.26 -20.56 -15.81
#